data_AF-K0JA72-F1
#
_entry.id   AF-K0JA72-F1
#
_cell.length_a   1.000
_cell.length_b   1.000
_cell.length_c   1.000
_cell.angle_alpha   90.00
_cell.angle_beta   90.00
_cell.angle_gamma   90.00
#
_symmetry.space_group_name_H-M   'P 1'
#
loop_
_entity.id
_entity.type
_entity.pdbx_description
1 polymer ?
#
loop_
_entity_poly.entity_id
_entity_poly.type
_entity_poly.pdbx_seq_one_letter_code
_entity_poly.pdbx_strand_id
1 'polypeptide(L)'
;MWMMMIYLFISLIVPVIMMIGSMMMSSKFMSSDAFECGFDSFNVSVFPVSLRFFVFCIIFLILDLELILMSVTPMVMWWNGFVLNIVVFLTLVTISMLIEWLFGSLSWVE
;
A
#
# COMPACT_ATOMS: atom_id res chain seq x y z
N MET A 1 -14.10 25.28 7.65
CA MET A 1 -13.20 25.45 6.49
C MET A 1 -11.84 26.02 6.91
N TRP A 2 -11.77 27.17 7.59
CA TRP A 2 -10.50 27.74 8.10
C TRP A 2 -9.71 26.80 9.03
N MET A 3 -10.38 26.16 9.99
CA MET A 3 -9.71 25.17 10.86
C MET A 3 -9.11 24.00 10.06
N MET A 4 -9.79 23.53 9.00
CA MET A 4 -9.30 22.44 8.16
C MET A 4 -8.05 22.85 7.39
N MET A 5 -8.01 24.08 6.88
CA MET A 5 -6.82 24.63 6.24
C MET A 5 -5.64 24.71 7.22
N ILE A 6 -5.90 25.16 8.46
CA ILE A 6 -4.85 25.25 9.50
C ILE A 6 -4.25 23.86 9.80
N TYR A 7 -5.07 22.82 9.95
CA TYR A 7 -4.57 21.46 10.19
C TYR A 7 -3.72 20.92 9.03
N LEU A 8 -4.13 21.18 7.78
CA LEU A 8 -3.35 20.79 6.59
C LEU A 8 -2.00 21.53 6.51
N PHE A 9 -1.96 22.80 6.86
CA PHE A 9 -0.69 23.54 6.90
C PHE A 9 0.25 23.00 7.98
N ILE A 10 -0.27 22.71 9.18
CA ILE A 10 0.55 22.18 10.28
C ILE A 10 1.12 20.79 9.91
N SER A 11 0.31 19.90 9.34
CA SER A 11 0.77 18.55 8.99
C SER A 11 1.87 18.53 7.92
N LEU A 12 1.91 19.52 7.03
CA LEU A 12 2.97 19.67 6.03
C LEU A 12 4.22 20.36 6.58
N ILE A 13 4.07 21.36 7.45
CA ILE A 13 5.19 22.19 7.93
C ILE A 13 6.05 21.45 8.97
N VAL A 14 5.43 20.72 9.89
CA VAL A 14 6.13 20.00 10.97
C VAL A 14 7.23 19.04 10.45
N PRO A 15 6.97 18.13 9.48
CA PRO A 15 8.02 17.23 9.00
C PRO A 15 9.14 17.96 8.26
N VAL A 16 8.84 19.07 7.56
CA VAL A 16 9.85 19.89 6.88
C VAL A 16 10.81 20.53 7.89
N ILE A 17 10.28 21.09 8.98
CA ILE A 17 11.10 21.65 10.06
C ILE A 17 11.99 20.57 10.68
N MET A 18 11.44 19.38 10.93
CA MET A 18 12.20 18.26 11.50
C MET A 18 13.31 17.78 10.56
N MET A 19 13.06 17.76 9.24
CA MET A 19 14.04 17.40 8.22
C MET A 19 15.17 18.44 8.12
N ILE A 20 14.85 19.73 8.17
CA ILE A 20 15.86 20.80 8.19
C ILE A 20 16.69 20.71 9.48
N GLY A 21 16.04 20.50 10.63
CA GLY A 21 16.71 20.32 11.91
C GLY A 21 17.68 19.13 11.93
N SER A 22 17.29 18.00 11.33
CA SER A 22 18.15 16.82 11.24
C SER A 22 19.33 17.03 10.28
N MET A 23 19.13 17.73 9.16
CA MET A 23 20.20 18.12 8.24
C MET A 23 21.21 19.06 8.90
N MET A 24 20.75 20.02 9.70
CA MET A 24 21.64 20.95 10.41
C MET A 24 22.45 20.27 11.53
N MET A 25 21.88 19.26 12.20
CA MET A 25 22.60 18.49 13.23
C MET A 25 23.49 17.39 12.69
N SER A 26 23.23 16.87 11.49
CA SER A 26 24.02 15.80 10.87
C SER A 26 25.31 16.34 10.25
N SER A 27 26.36 16.48 11.07
CA SER A 27 27.73 16.79 10.60
C SER A 27 28.55 15.55 10.19
N LYS A 28 27.93 14.39 10.03
CA LYS A 28 28.64 13.16 9.67
C LYS A 28 28.72 13.04 8.15
N PHE A 29 29.94 13.15 7.63
CA PHE A 29 30.32 12.57 6.35
C PHE A 29 30.04 11.06 6.42
N MET A 30 28.85 10.65 5.97
CA MET A 30 28.61 9.27 5.59
C MET A 30 29.51 9.06 4.36
N SER A 31 30.47 8.14 4.45
CA SER A 31 31.11 7.60 3.26
C SER A 31 30.02 7.20 2.27
N SER A 32 30.13 7.66 1.02
CA SER A 32 29.19 7.36 -0.06
C SER A 32 29.12 5.87 -0.41
N ASP A 33 30.00 5.09 0.20
CA ASP A 33 30.10 3.66 -0.01
C ASP A 33 29.06 3.00 0.89
N ALA A 34 28.02 2.46 0.24
CA ALA A 34 27.20 1.43 0.85
C ALA A 34 28.16 0.36 1.40
N PHE A 35 27.90 -0.16 2.60
CA PHE A 35 28.71 -1.21 3.22
C PHE A 35 28.86 -2.42 2.25
N GLU A 36 29.92 -2.40 1.45
CA GLU A 36 30.35 -3.48 0.58
C GLU A 36 31.11 -4.49 1.43
N CYS A 37 30.42 -5.18 2.33
CA CYS A 37 30.82 -6.55 2.62
C CYS A 37 30.48 -7.41 1.39
N GLY A 38 31.25 -7.26 0.30
CA GLY A 38 31.55 -8.34 -0.65
C GLY A 38 30.92 -8.36 -2.04
N PHE A 39 30.44 -7.26 -2.65
CA PHE A 39 29.95 -7.32 -4.03
C PHE A 39 30.36 -6.12 -4.90
N ASP A 40 31.04 -6.43 -6.03
CA ASP A 40 31.41 -5.48 -7.08
C ASP A 40 30.18 -4.91 -7.81
N SER A 41 30.22 -3.59 -8.04
CA SER A 41 29.18 -2.77 -8.69
C SER A 41 29.12 -2.89 -10.22
N PHE A 42 29.45 -4.05 -10.80
CA PHE A 42 29.46 -4.25 -12.27
C PHE A 42 28.57 -5.37 -12.82
N ASN A 43 27.72 -5.99 -12.00
CA ASN A 43 26.65 -6.82 -12.54
C ASN A 43 25.35 -6.05 -12.51
N VAL A 44 24.80 -5.79 -13.70
CA VAL A 44 23.43 -5.32 -13.90
C VAL A 44 22.53 -6.11 -12.95
N SER A 45 22.00 -5.44 -11.93
CA SER A 45 21.17 -6.03 -10.89
C SER A 45 19.78 -6.29 -11.46
N VAL A 46 19.70 -7.23 -12.41
CA VAL A 46 18.44 -7.91 -12.73
C VAL A 46 18.17 -8.83 -11.55
N PHE A 47 17.72 -8.24 -10.46
CA PHE A 47 17.24 -8.98 -9.32
C PHE A 47 16.02 -9.77 -9.81
N PRO A 48 16.01 -11.11 -9.69
CA PRO A 48 14.83 -11.87 -10.07
C PRO A 48 13.67 -11.43 -9.18
N VAL A 49 12.71 -10.72 -9.78
CA VAL A 49 11.49 -10.31 -9.07
C VAL A 49 10.75 -11.58 -8.67
N SER A 50 10.41 -11.69 -7.40
CA SER A 50 9.63 -12.82 -6.91
C SER A 50 8.24 -12.74 -7.53
N LEU A 51 7.91 -13.69 -8.41
CA LEU A 51 6.57 -13.79 -9.03
C LEU A 51 5.45 -13.84 -7.98
N ARG A 52 5.75 -14.36 -6.78
CA ARG A 52 4.81 -14.39 -5.65
C ARG A 52 4.44 -12.99 -5.15
N PHE A 53 5.41 -12.07 -5.07
CA PHE A 53 5.13 -10.68 -4.70
C PHE A 53 4.29 -9.98 -5.76
N PHE A 54 4.54 -10.28 -7.03
CA PHE A 54 3.74 -9.74 -8.13
C PHE A 54 2.29 -10.21 -8.08
N VAL A 55 2.04 -11.49 -7.79
CA VAL A 55 0.68 -12.03 -7.61
C VAL A 55 -0.01 -11.36 -6.42
N PHE A 56 0.69 -11.15 -5.31
CA PHE A 56 0.15 -10.40 -4.16
C PHE A 56 -0.29 -8.97 -4.55
N CYS A 57 0.52 -8.24 -5.33
CA CYS A 57 0.15 -6.91 -5.80
C CYS A 57 -1.11 -6.93 -6.69
N ILE A 58 -1.27 -7.94 -7.56
CA ILE A 58 -2.47 -8.07 -8.40
C ILE A 58 -3.70 -8.35 -7.54
N ILE A 59 -3.60 -9.28 -6.59
CA ILE A 59 -4.69 -9.61 -5.66
C ILE A 59 -5.12 -8.37 -4.88
N PHE A 60 -4.15 -7.63 -4.33
CA PHE A 60 -4.41 -6.40 -3.60
C PHE A 60 -5.11 -5.35 -4.48
N LEU A 61 -4.68 -5.19 -5.74
CA LEU A 61 -5.30 -4.25 -6.67
C LEU A 61 -6.75 -4.63 -6.99
N ILE A 62 -7.02 -5.91 -7.21
CA ILE A 62 -8.39 -6.40 -7.48
C ILE A 62 -9.28 -6.15 -6.25
N LEU A 63 -8.81 -6.48 -5.05
CA LEU A 63 -9.55 -6.27 -3.81
C LEU A 63 -9.83 -4.78 -3.54
N ASP A 64 -8.88 -3.89 -3.85
CA ASP A 64 -9.08 -2.43 -3.71
C ASP A 64 -10.16 -1.92 -4.69
N LEU A 65 -10.17 -2.42 -5.93
CA LEU A 65 -11.23 -2.10 -6.90
C LEU A 65 -12.61 -2.60 -6.45
N GLU A 66 -12.70 -3.78 -5.86
CA GLU A 66 -13.95 -4.33 -5.33
C GLU A 66 -14.48 -3.50 -4.15
N LEU A 67 -13.60 -3.01 -3.27
CA LEU A 67 -13.97 -2.13 -2.17
C LEU A 67 -14.45 -0.76 -2.65
N ILE A 68 -13.80 -0.19 -3.68
CA ILE A 68 -14.26 1.06 -4.30
C ILE A 68 -15.67 0.87 -4.87
N LEU A 69 -15.90 -0.22 -5.61
CA LEU A 69 -17.23 -0.54 -6.15
C LEU A 69 -18.28 -0.65 -5.04
N MET A 70 -17.94 -1.34 -3.94
CA MET A 70 -18.83 -1.45 -2.77
C MET A 70 -19.19 -0.07 -2.20
N SER A 71 -18.22 0.85 -2.09
CA SER A 71 -18.42 2.18 -1.54
C SER A 71 -19.36 3.07 -2.35
N VAL A 72 -19.37 2.90 -3.68
CA VAL A 72 -20.20 3.70 -4.60
C VAL A 72 -21.65 3.17 -4.67
N THR A 73 -21.86 1.86 -4.49
CA THR A 73 -23.19 1.24 -4.56
C THR A 73 -24.28 1.86 -3.65
N PRO A 74 -24.05 2.21 -2.35
CA PRO A 74 -25.04 2.90 -1.51
C PRO A 74 -25.43 4.27 -2.04
N MET A 75 -24.47 4.98 -2.64
CA MET A 75 -24.70 6.37 -3.06
C MET A 75 -25.65 6.44 -4.25
N VAL A 76 -25.71 5.39 -5.07
CA VAL A 76 -26.49 5.34 -6.30
C VAL A 76 -27.85 4.66 -6.12
N MET A 77 -27.97 3.68 -5.21
CA MET A 77 -29.19 2.89 -5.05
C MET A 77 -29.98 3.25 -3.78
N TRP A 78 -31.05 4.04 -3.95
CA TRP A 78 -32.04 4.39 -2.91
C TRP A 78 -33.19 3.36 -2.79
N TRP A 79 -33.03 2.12 -3.28
CA TRP A 79 -34.14 1.19 -3.44
C TRP A 79 -34.08 -0.03 -2.50
N ASN A 80 -35.26 -0.63 -2.28
CA ASN A 80 -35.50 -1.81 -1.44
C ASN A 80 -34.80 -3.04 -2.05
N GLY A 81 -33.57 -3.29 -1.64
CA GLY A 81 -32.71 -4.36 -2.17
C GLY A 81 -31.21 -4.13 -1.92
N PHE A 82 -30.84 -2.92 -1.50
CA PHE A 82 -29.45 -2.54 -1.21
C PHE A 82 -28.72 -3.49 -0.24
N VAL A 83 -29.38 -3.87 0.86
CA VAL A 83 -28.78 -4.76 1.87
C VAL A 83 -28.45 -6.13 1.31
N LEU A 84 -29.34 -6.72 0.50
CA LEU A 84 -29.11 -8.02 -0.12
C LEU A 84 -27.93 -7.96 -1.11
N ASN A 85 -27.84 -6.90 -1.91
CA ASN A 85 -26.74 -6.72 -2.86
C ASN A 85 -25.38 -6.58 -2.15
N ILE A 86 -25.29 -5.81 -1.06
CA ILE A 86 -24.05 -5.71 -0.28
C ILE A 86 -23.68 -7.08 0.32
N VAL A 87 -24.65 -7.79 0.89
CA VAL A 87 -24.39 -9.09 1.52
C VAL A 87 -23.88 -10.10 0.49
N VAL A 88 -24.51 -10.17 -0.69
CA VAL A 88 -24.04 -11.02 -1.79
C VAL A 88 -22.67 -10.59 -2.29
N PHE A 89 -22.41 -9.28 -2.37
CA PHE A 89 -21.10 -8.79 -2.79
C PHE A 89 -20.01 -9.15 -1.78
N LEU A 90 -20.26 -8.93 -0.48
CA LEU A 90 -19.33 -9.30 0.60
C LEU A 90 -19.05 -10.81 0.61
N THR A 91 -20.06 -11.66 0.43
CA THR A 91 -19.83 -13.11 0.37
C THR A 91 -18.95 -13.49 -0.81
N LEU A 92 -19.15 -12.89 -1.99
CA LEU A 92 -18.29 -13.12 -3.15
C LEU A 92 -16.84 -12.71 -2.87
N VAL A 93 -16.60 -11.52 -2.32
CA VAL A 93 -15.23 -11.06 -1.97
C VAL A 93 -14.58 -12.02 -0.97
N THR A 94 -15.31 -12.43 0.08
CA THR A 94 -14.78 -13.37 1.07
C THR A 94 -14.44 -14.75 0.49
N ILE A 95 -15.26 -15.26 -0.45
CA ILE A 95 -15.00 -16.54 -1.12
C ILE A 95 -13.76 -16.43 -2.01
N SER A 96 -13.65 -15.36 -2.80
CA SER A 96 -12.47 -15.11 -3.65
C SER A 96 -11.19 -15.10 -2.83
N MET A 97 -11.17 -14.37 -1.70
CA MET A 97 -10.02 -14.29 -0.82
C MET A 97 -9.67 -15.65 -0.18
N LEU A 98 -10.68 -16.43 0.22
CA LEU A 98 -10.46 -17.78 0.77
C LEU A 98 -9.85 -18.73 -0.26
N ILE A 99 -10.31 -18.67 -1.51
CA ILE A 99 -9.78 -19.49 -2.60
C ILE A 99 -8.29 -19.17 -2.83
N GLU A 100 -7.94 -17.89 -2.91
CA GLU A 100 -6.55 -17.46 -3.09
C GLU A 100 -5.66 -17.87 -1.90
N TRP A 101 -6.19 -17.78 -0.68
CA TRP A 101 -5.47 -18.21 0.50
C TRP A 101 -5.18 -19.72 0.48
N LEU A 102 -6.15 -20.54 0.07
CA LEU A 102 -5.98 -21.99 -0.10
C LEU A 102 -4.96 -22.34 -1.19
N PHE A 103 -4.85 -21.52 -2.24
CA PHE A 103 -3.80 -21.69 -3.26
C PHE A 103 -2.39 -21.32 -2.77
N GLY A 104 -2.25 -20.79 -1.56
CA GLY A 104 -0.95 -20.49 -0.95
C GLY A 104 -0.27 -19.25 -1.54
N SER A 105 -0.97 -18.45 -2.37
CA SER A 105 -0.45 -17.19 -2.93
C SER A 105 -0.12 -16.16 -1.86
N LEU A 106 -0.82 -16.23 -0.71
CA LEU A 106 -0.65 -15.37 0.47
C LEU A 106 0.34 -15.92 1.50
N SER A 107 0.90 -17.11 1.29
CA SER A 107 1.92 -17.65 2.18
C SER A 107 3.26 -16.96 1.93
N TRP A 108 3.75 -16.26 2.94
CA TRP A 108 5.12 -15.75 2.95
C TRP A 108 6.06 -16.93 3.21
N VAL A 109 7.03 -17.13 2.33
CA VAL A 109 8.19 -17.97 2.61
C VAL A 109 9.26 -17.04 3.17
N GLU A 110 9.78 -17.39 4.35
CA GLU A 110 10.98 -16.77 4.93
C GLU A 110 12.19 -16.87 3.99
#